data_AF-A0A1D2WK38-F1
#
_entry.id   AF-A0A1D2WK38-F1
#
_cell.length_a   1.000
_cell.length_b   1.000
_cell.length_c   1.000
_cell.angle_alpha   90.00
_cell.angle_beta   90.00
_cell.angle_gamma   90.00
#
_symmetry.space_group_name_H-M   'P 1'
#
loop_
_entity.id
_entity.type
_entity.pdbx_description
1 polymer ?
#
loop_
_entity_poly.entity_id
_entity_poly.type
_entity_poly.pdbx_seq_one_letter_code
_entity_poly.pdbx_strand_id
1 'polypeptide(L)' 'MVNIGTTKIYKNNQITIPSKIRKELNISKESVIIWSLNPDKTITLKVENKKPSVKDLIGLGSSKEVTNAVDLKRSLYL' A
#
# COMPACT_ATOMS: atom_id res chain seq x y z
N MET A 1 -16.43 -11.72 -13.54
CA MET A 1 -15.13 -11.06 -13.72
C MET A 1 -15.10 -10.47 -15.12
N VAL A 2 -14.95 -9.16 -15.26
CA VAL A 2 -14.92 -8.51 -16.59
C VAL A 2 -13.46 -8.27 -16.95
N ASN A 3 -13.04 -8.67 -18.15
CA ASN A 3 -11.71 -8.31 -18.67
C ASN A 3 -11.77 -6.86 -19.17
N ILE A 4 -11.07 -5.95 -18.48
CA ILE A 4 -11.13 -4.50 -18.73
C ILE A 4 -9.90 -4.04 -19.55
N GLY A 5 -8.98 -4.95 -19.89
CA GLY A 5 -7.86 -4.73 -20.78
C GLY A 5 -6.68 -5.67 -20.50
N THR A 6 -5.89 -5.93 -21.55
CA THR A 6 -4.62 -6.67 -21.44
C THR A 6 -3.49 -5.72 -21.76
N THR A 7 -2.46 -5.69 -20.91
CA THR A 7 -1.27 -4.86 -21.12
C THR A 7 -0.02 -5.73 -21.05
N LYS A 8 1.01 -5.34 -21.79
CA LYS A 8 2.33 -5.96 -21.72
C LYS A 8 3.23 -5.16 -20.78
N ILE A 9 4.28 -5.81 -20.30
CA ILE A 9 5.37 -5.14 -19.59
C ILE A 9 6.24 -4.42 -20.63
N TYR A 10 6.54 -3.16 -20.36
CA TYR A 10 7.43 -2.32 -21.17
C TYR A 10 8.82 -2.23 -20.54
N LYS A 11 9.72 -1.46 -21.17
CA LYS A 11 11.06 -1.17 -20.64
C LYS A 11 10.96 -0.69 -19.18
N ASN A 12 11.95 -1.04 -18.36
CA ASN A 12 12.03 -0.72 -16.94
C ASN A 12 10.89 -1.33 -16.09
N ASN A 13 10.34 -2.48 -16.49
CA ASN A 13 9.30 -3.22 -15.75
C ASN A 13 8.01 -2.42 -15.52
N GLN A 14 7.66 -1.54 -16.45
CA GLN A 14 6.47 -0.69 -16.35
C GLN A 14 5.26 -1.33 -17.02
N ILE A 15 4.07 -1.14 -16.42
CA ILE A 15 2.79 -1.52 -17.03
C ILE A 15 1.94 -0.28 -17.30
N THR A 16 1.18 -0.32 -18.39
CA THR A 16 0.23 0.74 -18.72
C THR A 16 -1.12 0.43 -18.08
N ILE A 17 -1.70 1.38 -17.35
CA ILE A 17 -3.06 1.22 -16.83
C ILE A 17 -4.05 1.56 -17.96
N PRO A 18 -4.98 0.64 -18.33
CA PRO A 18 -5.99 0.89 -19.35
C PRO A 18 -6.81 2.16 -19.10
N SER A 19 -7.19 2.86 -20.17
CA SER A 19 -7.92 4.13 -20.08
C SER A 19 -9.24 4.04 -19.31
N LYS A 20 -9.95 2.92 -19.44
CA LYS A 20 -11.21 2.67 -18.73
C LYS A 20 -11.01 2.65 -17.21
N ILE A 21 -9.99 1.91 -16.72
CA ILE A 21 -9.63 1.87 -15.30
C ILE A 21 -9.17 3.24 -14.80
N ARG A 22 -8.36 3.98 -15.58
CA ARG A 22 -7.91 5.32 -15.19
C ARG A 22 -9.07 6.30 -14.98
N LYS A 23 -10.07 6.26 -15.86
CA LYS A 23 -11.27 7.12 -15.77
C LYS A 23 -12.17 6.71 -14.61
N GLU A 24 -12.41 5.41 -14.45
CA GLU A 24 -13.30 4.87 -13.43
C GLU A 24 -12.77 5.11 -12.00
N LEU A 25 -11.46 4.99 -11.81
CA LEU A 25 -10.79 5.21 -10.51
C LEU A 25 -10.16 6.60 -10.35
N ASN A 26 -10.37 7.50 -11.33
CA ASN A 26 -9.81 8.86 -11.38
C ASN A 26 -8.29 8.89 -11.06
N ILE A 27 -7.53 8.01 -11.69
CA ILE A 27 -6.08 7.86 -11.46
C ILE A 27 -5.35 9.01 -12.15
N SER A 28 -4.62 9.80 -11.37
CA SER A 28 -3.75 10.87 -11.86
C SER A 28 -2.29 10.44 -11.82
N LYS A 29 -1.39 11.31 -12.30
CA LYS A 29 0.07 11.07 -12.21
C LYS A 29 0.59 11.08 -10.76
N GLU A 30 -0.17 11.64 -9.83
CA GLU A 30 0.18 11.77 -8.42
C GLU A 30 -0.42 10.65 -7.56
N SER A 31 -1.33 9.84 -8.13
CA SER A 31 -1.95 8.72 -7.44
C SER A 31 -0.92 7.66 -7.09
N VAL A 32 -0.95 7.19 -5.84
CA VAL A 32 -0.11 6.08 -5.37
C VAL A 32 -0.85 4.77 -5.60
N ILE A 33 -0.14 3.74 -6.09
CA ILE A 33 -0.71 2.42 -6.32
C ILE A 33 -0.05 1.43 -5.38
N ILE A 34 -0.87 0.80 -4.54
CA ILE A 34 -0.45 -0.27 -3.65
C ILE A 34 -0.64 -1.60 -4.36
N TRP A 35 0.41 -2.41 -4.33
CA TRP A 35 0.44 -3.76 -4.88
C TRP A 35 0.37 -4.76 -3.73
N SER A 36 -0.55 -5.72 -3.83
CA SER A 36 -0.64 -6.83 -2.88
C SER A 36 -0.60 -8.14 -3.65
N LEU A 37 0.30 -9.04 -3.23
CA LEU A 37 0.40 -10.40 -3.75
C LEU A 37 -0.38 -11.33 -2.83
N ASN A 38 -1.42 -11.95 -3.37
CA ASN A 38 -2.25 -12.89 -2.64
C ASN A 38 -1.63 -14.31 -2.69
N PRO A 39 -1.99 -15.21 -1.76
CA PRO A 39 -1.48 -16.59 -1.73
C PRO A 39 -1.79 -17.41 -2.99
N ASP A 40 -2.87 -17.08 -3.69
CA ASP A 40 -3.29 -17.69 -4.96
C ASP A 40 -2.51 -17.16 -6.18
N LYS A 41 -1.44 -16.39 -5.95
CA LYS A 41 -0.61 -15.73 -6.96
C LYS A 41 -1.35 -14.67 -7.78
N THR A 42 -2.50 -14.20 -7.31
CA THR A 42 -3.15 -13.02 -7.90
C THR A 42 -2.55 -11.74 -7.34
N ILE A 43 -2.47 -10.72 -8.19
CA ILE A 43 -2.04 -9.38 -7.78
C ILE A 43 -3.29 -8.51 -7.68
N THR A 44 -3.46 -7.86 -6.53
CA THR A 44 -4.48 -6.84 -6.32
C THR A 44 -3.83 -5.47 -6.30
N LEU A 45 -4.36 -4.55 -7.11
CA LEU A 45 -3.93 -3.16 -7.13
C LEU A 45 -4.97 -2.29 -6.44
N LYS A 46 -4.54 -1.47 -5.49
CA LYS A 46 -5.38 -0.45 -4.85
C LYS A 46 -4.84 0.93 -5.17
N VAL A 47 -5.72 1.82 -5.62
CA VAL A 47 -5.40 3.23 -5.84
C VAL A 47 -5.62 3.95 -4.52
N GLU A 48 -4.55 4.51 -3.96
CA GLU A 48 -4.62 5.36 -2.78
C GLU A 48 -4.56 6.82 -3.24
N ASN A 49 -5.73 7.46 -3.28
CA ASN A 49 -5.84 8.90 -3.51
C ASN A 49 -5.62 9.65 -2.18
N LYS A 50 -4.45 9.45 -1.56
CA LYS A 50 -4.09 10.21 -0.37
C LYS A 50 -3.54 11.57 -0.79
N LYS A 51 -4.30 12.63 -0.54
CA LYS A 51 -3.66 13.84 -0.01
C LYS A 51 -3.12 13.43 1.36
N PRO A 52 -1.82 13.54 1.65
CA PRO A 52 -1.31 13.17 2.98
C PRO A 52 -2.03 14.03 4.02
N SER A 53 -2.89 13.42 4.83
CA SER A 53 -3.47 14.09 5.97
C SER A 53 -2.49 13.92 7.13
N VAL A 54 -2.29 14.97 7.93
CA VAL A 54 -1.35 14.99 9.07
C VAL A 54 -1.55 13.82 10.03
N LYS A 55 -2.74 13.19 10.03
CA LYS A 55 -3.06 11.98 10.81
C LYS A 55 -2.28 10.73 10.39
N ASP A 56 -1.88 10.58 9.13
CA ASP A 56 -1.08 9.44 8.68
C ASP A 56 0.39 9.51 9.14
N LEU A 57 0.89 10.72 9.47
CA LEU A 57 2.26 10.92 9.97
C LEU A 57 2.42 10.58 11.46
N ILE A 58 1.33 10.54 12.22
CA ILE A 58 1.36 10.25 13.68
C ILE A 58 1.70 8.77 13.95
N GLY A 59 1.48 7.88 12.97
CA GLY A 59 1.75 6.44 13.08
C GLY A 59 3.20 6.01 12.82
N LEU A 60 4.07 6.91 12.35
CA LEU A 60 5.49 6.62 12.09
C LEU A 60 6.35 6.55 13.37
N GLY A 61 5.78 6.90 14.53
CA GLY A 61 6.44 6.88 15.84
C GLY A 61 6.23 5.61 16.67
N SER A 62 5.68 4.52 16.10
CA SER A 62 5.56 3.25 16.83
C SER A 62 6.77 2.37 16.57
N SER A 63 7.69 2.39 17.53
CA SER A 63 8.91 1.59 17.61
C SER A 63 8.67 0.12 17.27
N LYS A 64 9.63 -0.48 16.56
CA LYS A 64 9.67 -1.86 16.07
C LYS A 64 10.01 -2.89 17.15
N GLU A 65 9.64 -2.62 18.41
CA GLU A 65 9.87 -3.54 19.51
C GLU A 65 8.54 -3.88 20.18
N VAL A 66 8.11 -5.14 20.01
CA VAL A 66 7.01 -5.72 20.78
C VAL A 66 7.55 -6.01 22.18
N THR A 67 7.79 -4.98 22.97
CA THR A 67 8.18 -5.16 24.36
C THR A 67 6.93 -5.42 25.17
N ASN A 68 6.79 -6.66 25.63
CA ASN A 68 5.73 -7.10 26.52
C ASN A 68 5.72 -6.18 27.75
N ALA A 69 4.62 -5.44 27.98
CA ALA A 69 4.52 -4.42 29.04
C ALA A 69 4.72 -4.98 30.47
N VAL A 70 4.74 -6.30 30.60
CA VAL A 70 4.99 -7.03 31.85
C VAL A 70 6.49 -7.07 32.21
N ASP A 71 7.40 -7.06 31.23
CA ASP A 71 8.85 -7.17 31.48
C ASP A 71 9.49 -5.84 31.93
N LEU A 72 8.96 -4.70 31.47
CA LEU A 72 9.43 -3.37 31.89
C LEU A 72 9.28 -3.14 33.40
N LYS A 73 8.24 -3.71 34.02
CA LYS A 73 7.94 -3.51 35.44
C LYS A 73 8.92 -4.25 36.38
N ARG A 74 9.64 -5.26 35.89
CA ARG A 74 10.65 -6.00 36.69
C ARG A 74 12.01 -5.30 36.76
N SER A 75 12.35 -4.46 35.79
CA SER A 75 13.64 -3.75 35.75
C SER A 75 13.72 -2.52 36.67
N LEU A 76 12.58 -2.02 37.15
CA LEU A 76 12.49 -0.83 38.02
C LEU A 76 12.51 -1.16 39.53
N TYR A 77 12.62 -2.44 39.89
CA TYR A 77 12.61 -2.92 41.28
C TYR A 77 13.86 -3.75 41.65
N LEU A 78 14.93 -3.65 40.85
CA LEU A 78 16.28 -4.10 41.24
C LEU A 78 17.10 -2.91 41.76
#